data_AF-A0A7C7VYK4-F1
#
_entry.id   AF-A0A7C7VYK4-F1
#
_cell.length_a   1.000
_cell.length_b   1.000
_cell.length_c   1.000
_cell.angle_alpha   90.00
_cell.angle_beta   90.00
_cell.angle_gamma   90.00
#
_symmetry.space_group_name_H-M   'P 1'
#
loop_
_entity.id
_entity.type
_entity.pdbx_description
1 polymer ?
#
loop_
_entity_poly.entity_id
_entity_poly.type
_entity_poly.pdbx_seq_one_letter_code
_entity_poly.pdbx_strand_id
1 'polypeptide(L)'
;MTAPMVLELTAVLEYAACPMRYWWRCRAHIVPPPTASALPERTVRDGLQRFYDTHTLFSSLLGAVTAAWQDLLTEWDCPDGAVKLLTDYAKIEERILRPFLDGSILRRDGTPYQVPRMTRVYKEQAQAAGLGRMRREIARLLQKAPVVFTEKYTPAEALGDAVIMAVRYQGPSRDPFREIRVDYPFRVPVSEGIVLEGKADLAVLEGEKVVQAEIHDYAPRSPLFSALPHHLAVVALAAAEGVGWGGEPILVYRHMPTGRWTKIPPEGAADPSRFLPVLTAAIRGVRCGVFLPRLAVAEYRCVDCPYYGLCITQDGMDVLDDLDATAVTPLPVRRRKGDEGR
;
A
#
# COMPACT_ATOMS: atom_id res chain seq x y z
N MET A 1 7.47 33.50 -14.62
CA MET A 1 6.74 32.55 -13.77
C MET A 1 7.67 31.39 -13.45
N THR A 2 7.85 31.02 -12.19
CA THR A 2 8.64 29.84 -11.80
C THR A 2 7.88 28.57 -12.16
N ALA A 3 8.58 27.55 -12.68
CA ALA A 3 7.97 26.26 -12.96
C ALA A 3 7.39 25.66 -11.66
N PRO A 4 6.23 25.00 -11.70
CA PRO A 4 5.63 24.39 -10.53
C PRO A 4 6.55 23.30 -9.96
N MET A 5 6.60 23.21 -8.64
CA MET A 5 7.30 22.12 -7.95
C MET A 5 6.41 20.89 -7.98
N VAL A 6 6.90 19.81 -8.57
CA VAL A 6 6.17 18.53 -8.68
C VAL A 6 6.69 17.57 -7.62
N LEU A 7 5.78 16.95 -6.87
CA LEU A 7 6.09 15.94 -5.84
C LEU A 7 5.21 14.71 -6.00
N GLU A 8 5.78 13.53 -5.83
CA GLU A 8 5.03 12.28 -5.78
C GLU A 8 4.19 12.20 -4.49
N LEU A 9 2.88 11.98 -4.63
CA LEU A 9 1.94 11.80 -3.53
C LEU A 9 2.40 10.67 -2.61
N THR A 10 2.83 9.53 -3.16
CA THR A 10 3.35 8.40 -2.38
C THR A 10 4.50 8.82 -1.48
N ALA A 11 5.40 9.68 -1.95
CA ALA A 11 6.52 10.15 -1.15
C ALA A 11 6.05 11.09 -0.03
N VAL A 12 5.07 11.96 -0.29
CA VAL A 12 4.45 12.81 0.74
C VAL A 12 3.71 11.98 1.79
N LEU A 13 2.98 10.93 1.37
CA LEU A 13 2.31 10.00 2.28
C LEU A 13 3.31 9.21 3.13
N GLU A 14 4.42 8.77 2.54
CA GLU A 14 5.50 8.12 3.30
C GLU A 14 6.12 9.06 4.32
N TYR A 15 6.36 10.33 3.95
CA TYR A 15 6.84 11.34 4.90
C TYR A 15 5.85 11.54 6.04
N ALA A 16 4.56 11.69 5.73
CA ALA A 16 3.51 11.84 6.73
C ALA A 16 3.41 10.61 7.66
N ALA A 17 3.69 9.42 7.15
CA ALA A 17 3.74 8.20 7.94
C ALA A 17 5.01 8.11 8.81
N CYS A 18 6.17 8.47 8.28
CA CYS A 18 7.45 8.55 8.99
C CYS A 18 8.46 9.38 8.15
N PRO A 19 8.87 10.58 8.59
CA PRO A 19 9.84 11.40 7.86
C PRO A 19 11.17 10.70 7.58
N MET A 20 11.65 9.89 8.53
CA MET A 20 12.89 9.12 8.35
C MET A 20 12.75 8.02 7.28
N ARG A 21 11.55 7.42 7.12
CA ARG A 21 11.28 6.48 6.03
C ARG A 21 11.40 7.17 4.66
N TYR A 22 10.89 8.39 4.54
CA TYR A 22 11.07 9.21 3.34
C TYR A 22 12.56 9.49 3.09
N TRP A 23 13.33 9.82 4.13
CA TRP A 23 14.77 10.08 3.98
C TRP A 23 15.51 8.88 3.39
N TRP A 24 15.36 7.69 4.00
CA TRP A 24 16.01 6.47 3.53
C TRP A 24 15.69 6.19 2.06
N ARG A 25 14.40 6.24 1.70
CA ARG A 25 13.94 5.89 0.35
C ARG A 25 14.29 6.95 -0.70
N CYS A 26 13.98 8.21 -0.41
CA CYS A 26 13.93 9.27 -1.41
C CYS A 26 15.17 10.17 -1.42
N ARG A 27 15.88 10.29 -0.29
CA ARG A 27 17.11 11.10 -0.18
C ARG A 27 18.36 10.24 -0.26
N ALA A 28 18.40 9.16 0.52
CA ALA A 28 19.54 8.25 0.52
C ALA A 28 19.45 7.16 -0.55
N HIS A 29 18.32 7.06 -1.26
CA HIS A 29 18.08 6.07 -2.32
C HIS A 29 18.32 4.62 -1.87
N ILE A 30 18.12 4.33 -0.59
CA ILE A 30 18.23 2.98 -0.05
C ILE A 30 16.94 2.24 -0.40
N VAL A 31 17.07 1.25 -1.28
CA VAL A 31 15.97 0.36 -1.62
C VAL A 31 15.77 -0.60 -0.43
N PRO A 32 14.57 -0.64 0.17
CA PRO A 32 14.32 -1.57 1.25
C PRO A 32 14.33 -2.99 0.67
N PRO A 33 14.84 -3.99 1.40
CA PRO A 33 14.69 -5.37 0.97
C PRO A 33 13.19 -5.69 0.85
N PRO A 34 12.78 -6.52 -0.14
CA PRO A 34 11.41 -7.02 -0.22
C PRO A 34 11.02 -7.65 1.11
N THR A 35 9.88 -7.25 1.68
CA THR A 35 9.36 -7.87 2.91
C THR A 35 8.18 -8.76 2.57
N ALA A 36 7.99 -9.84 3.34
CA ALA A 36 6.81 -10.68 3.18
C ALA A 36 5.51 -9.86 3.29
N SER A 37 5.47 -8.84 4.15
CA SER A 37 4.32 -7.94 4.31
C SER A 37 3.99 -7.08 3.09
N ALA A 38 4.95 -6.81 2.20
CA ALA A 38 4.74 -6.02 0.99
C ALA A 38 4.35 -6.88 -0.24
N LEU A 39 4.60 -8.20 -0.19
CA LEU A 39 4.31 -9.11 -1.29
C LEU A 39 2.82 -9.19 -1.68
N PRO A 40 1.85 -9.19 -0.75
CA PRO A 40 0.43 -9.28 -1.13
C PRO A 40 0.01 -8.11 -2.00
N GLU A 41 0.34 -6.88 -1.58
CA GLU A 41 0.04 -5.67 -2.35
C GLU A 41 0.69 -5.72 -3.73
N ARG A 42 2.01 -5.96 -3.79
CA ARG A 42 2.76 -6.02 -5.05
C ARG A 42 2.13 -7.02 -6.03
N THR A 43 1.90 -8.26 -5.58
CA THR A 43 1.42 -9.34 -6.43
C THR A 43 -0.04 -9.17 -6.85
N VAL A 44 -0.88 -8.56 -5.99
CA VAL A 44 -2.25 -8.22 -6.34
C VAL A 44 -2.32 -7.05 -7.33
N ARG A 45 -1.48 -6.01 -7.19
CA ARG A 45 -1.38 -4.93 -8.18
C ARG A 45 -0.92 -5.46 -9.54
N ASP A 46 0.15 -6.25 -9.56
CA ASP A 46 0.63 -6.89 -10.80
C ASP A 46 -0.45 -7.78 -11.42
N GLY A 47 -1.18 -8.53 -10.59
CA GLY A 47 -2.32 -9.33 -11.00
C GLY A 47 -3.47 -8.50 -11.57
N LEU A 48 -3.80 -7.34 -10.97
CA LEU A 48 -4.81 -6.41 -11.46
C LEU A 48 -4.41 -5.85 -12.83
N GLN A 49 -3.16 -5.42 -12.98
CA GLN A 49 -2.63 -4.91 -14.25
C GLN A 49 -2.77 -5.96 -15.34
N ARG A 50 -2.28 -7.19 -15.10
CA ARG A 50 -2.42 -8.31 -16.04
C ARG A 50 -3.88 -8.62 -16.34
N PHE A 51 -4.72 -8.67 -15.30
CA PHE A 51 -6.14 -8.97 -15.43
C PHE A 51 -6.85 -7.91 -16.30
N TYR A 52 -6.60 -6.62 -16.12
CA TYR A 52 -7.28 -5.60 -16.92
C TYR A 52 -6.60 -5.32 -18.26
N ASP A 53 -5.29 -5.50 -18.42
CA ASP A 53 -4.63 -5.25 -19.72
C ASP A 53 -4.83 -6.41 -20.70
N THR A 54 -4.80 -7.66 -20.20
CA THR A 54 -4.81 -8.86 -21.05
C THR A 54 -6.16 -9.56 -20.97
N HIS A 55 -7.18 -8.92 -21.55
CA HIS A 55 -8.59 -9.31 -21.47
C HIS A 55 -8.85 -10.79 -21.79
N THR A 56 -8.00 -11.42 -22.61
CA THR A 56 -8.12 -12.81 -23.07
C THR A 56 -7.27 -13.82 -22.33
N LEU A 57 -6.20 -13.41 -21.62
CA LEU A 57 -5.26 -14.35 -20.99
C LEU A 57 -5.75 -14.87 -19.65
N PHE A 58 -6.41 -14.00 -18.85
CA PHE A 58 -6.86 -14.36 -17.51
C PHE A 58 -8.38 -14.22 -17.38
N SER A 59 -9.04 -15.33 -17.08
CA SER A 59 -10.49 -15.39 -16.80
C SER A 59 -10.84 -14.93 -15.38
N SER A 60 -9.87 -14.82 -14.48
CA SER A 60 -10.06 -14.37 -13.09
C SER A 60 -8.82 -13.65 -12.56
N LEU A 61 -9.01 -12.75 -11.60
CA LEU A 61 -7.91 -12.07 -10.90
C LEU A 61 -7.02 -13.08 -10.17
N LEU A 62 -7.60 -14.14 -9.60
CA LEU A 62 -6.83 -15.21 -8.97
C LEU A 62 -5.82 -15.86 -9.95
N GLY A 63 -6.23 -16.09 -11.19
CA GLY A 63 -5.33 -16.61 -12.23
C GLY A 63 -4.16 -15.66 -12.50
N ALA A 64 -4.44 -14.36 -12.60
CA ALA A 64 -3.42 -13.34 -12.84
C ALA A 64 -2.45 -13.18 -11.65
N VAL A 65 -2.97 -13.19 -10.41
CA VAL A 65 -2.14 -13.17 -9.18
C VAL A 65 -1.30 -14.42 -9.05
N THR A 66 -1.85 -15.60 -9.39
CA THR A 66 -1.09 -16.86 -9.38
C THR A 66 0.07 -16.81 -10.39
N ALA A 67 -0.17 -16.26 -11.58
CA ALA A 67 0.88 -16.07 -12.59
C ALA A 67 1.95 -15.06 -12.13
N ALA A 68 1.56 -13.95 -11.48
CA ALA A 68 2.52 -13.00 -10.91
C ALA A 68 3.42 -13.64 -9.84
N TRP A 69 2.85 -14.52 -9.00
CA TRP A 69 3.64 -15.29 -8.04
C TRP A 69 4.55 -16.34 -8.69
N GLN A 70 4.11 -16.99 -9.78
CA GLN A 70 4.96 -17.92 -10.53
C GLN A 70 6.19 -17.22 -11.09
N ASP A 71 6.03 -16.04 -11.66
CA ASP A 71 7.16 -15.25 -12.17
C ASP A 71 8.12 -14.87 -11.04
N LEU A 72 7.59 -14.44 -9.89
CA LEU A 72 8.37 -14.08 -8.72
C LEU A 72 9.18 -15.27 -8.17
N LEU A 73 8.57 -16.45 -8.09
CA LEU A 73 9.25 -17.67 -7.65
C LEU A 73 10.32 -18.12 -8.65
N THR A 74 10.07 -17.91 -9.94
CA THR A 74 11.05 -18.17 -11.00
C THR A 74 12.25 -17.22 -10.89
N GLU A 75 12.00 -15.93 -10.63
CA GLU A 75 13.04 -14.93 -10.35
C GLU A 75 13.90 -15.33 -9.13
N TRP A 76 13.29 -15.98 -8.14
CA TRP A 76 13.97 -16.46 -6.94
C TRP A 76 14.62 -17.85 -7.08
N ASP A 77 14.65 -18.42 -8.29
CA ASP A 77 15.19 -19.77 -8.55
C ASP A 77 14.55 -20.83 -7.64
N CYS A 78 13.24 -20.68 -7.37
CA CYS A 78 12.49 -21.63 -6.56
C CYS A 78 12.10 -22.85 -7.40
N PRO A 79 12.14 -24.08 -6.84
CA PRO A 79 11.74 -25.28 -7.58
C PRO A 79 10.29 -25.23 -8.05
N ASP A 80 9.98 -25.82 -9.21
CA ASP A 80 8.63 -25.86 -9.80
C ASP A 80 7.53 -26.34 -8.82
N GLY A 81 7.89 -27.23 -7.88
CA GLY A 81 6.97 -27.72 -6.85
C GLY A 81 6.52 -26.66 -5.84
N ALA A 82 7.23 -25.53 -5.72
CA ALA A 82 6.92 -24.46 -4.79
C ALA A 82 5.56 -23.83 -5.08
N VAL A 83 5.27 -23.51 -6.35
CA VAL A 83 4.02 -22.88 -6.80
C VAL A 83 2.80 -23.71 -6.37
N LYS A 84 2.84 -25.02 -6.60
CA LYS A 84 1.74 -25.92 -6.26
C LYS A 84 1.51 -25.96 -4.76
N LEU A 85 2.57 -26.16 -3.98
CA LEU A 85 2.50 -26.21 -2.52
C LEU A 85 1.94 -24.92 -1.92
N LEU A 86 2.42 -23.78 -2.43
CA LEU A 86 1.97 -22.44 -2.08
C LEU A 86 0.49 -22.21 -2.43
N THR A 87 0.07 -22.64 -3.61
CA THR A 87 -1.33 -22.58 -4.06
C THR A 87 -2.25 -23.43 -3.19
N ASP A 88 -1.84 -24.66 -2.88
CA ASP A 88 -2.59 -25.58 -2.03
C ASP A 88 -2.71 -25.03 -0.60
N TYR A 89 -1.63 -24.43 -0.08
CA TYR A 89 -1.63 -23.75 1.22
C TYR A 89 -2.65 -22.61 1.23
N ALA A 90 -2.61 -21.72 0.24
CA ALA A 90 -3.50 -20.57 0.15
C ALA A 90 -4.99 -20.98 0.04
N LYS A 91 -5.30 -22.02 -0.74
CA LYS A 91 -6.68 -22.57 -0.84
C LYS A 91 -7.20 -23.08 0.50
N ILE A 92 -6.38 -23.82 1.24
CA ILE A 92 -6.76 -24.33 2.56
C ILE A 92 -6.95 -23.17 3.54
N GLU A 93 -6.03 -22.20 3.54
CA GLU A 93 -6.09 -21.03 4.41
C GLU A 93 -7.32 -20.16 4.14
N GLU A 94 -7.63 -19.88 2.87
CA GLU A 94 -8.82 -19.14 2.46
C GLU A 94 -10.09 -19.81 2.98
N ARG A 95 -10.21 -21.13 2.83
CA ARG A 95 -11.36 -21.91 3.32
C ARG A 95 -11.52 -21.82 4.84
N ILE A 96 -10.42 -21.78 5.59
CA ILE A 96 -10.43 -21.63 7.06
C ILE A 96 -10.79 -20.20 7.48
N LEU A 97 -10.30 -19.19 6.75
CA LEU A 97 -10.54 -17.78 7.08
C LEU A 97 -11.92 -17.28 6.65
N ARG A 98 -12.49 -17.85 5.59
CA ARG A 98 -13.77 -17.41 5.02
C ARG A 98 -14.89 -17.22 6.06
N PRO A 99 -15.17 -18.17 6.98
CA PRO A 99 -16.21 -17.97 8.00
C PRO A 99 -15.96 -16.79 8.95
N PHE A 100 -14.70 -16.44 9.23
CA PHE A 100 -14.36 -15.27 10.04
C PHE A 100 -14.62 -13.97 9.26
N LEU A 101 -14.19 -13.94 8.00
CA LEU A 101 -14.31 -12.77 7.13
C LEU A 101 -15.78 -12.47 6.75
N ASP A 102 -16.60 -13.50 6.62
CA ASP A 102 -18.02 -13.40 6.30
C ASP A 102 -18.89 -13.15 7.54
N GLY A 103 -18.29 -13.13 8.75
CA GLY A 103 -18.98 -12.86 10.00
C GLY A 103 -19.79 -14.03 10.55
N SER A 104 -19.59 -15.25 10.05
CA SER A 104 -20.19 -16.47 10.63
C SER A 104 -19.49 -16.89 11.92
N ILE A 105 -18.21 -16.53 12.09
CA ILE A 105 -17.45 -16.72 13.33
C ILE A 105 -17.15 -15.34 13.93
N LEU A 106 -17.83 -15.03 15.03
CA LEU A 106 -17.73 -13.76 15.75
C LEU A 106 -17.16 -13.96 17.15
N ARG A 107 -16.77 -12.86 17.78
CA ARG A 107 -16.47 -12.81 19.21
C ARG A 107 -17.75 -13.02 20.03
N ARG A 108 -17.58 -13.22 21.35
CA ARG A 108 -18.70 -13.38 22.28
C ARG A 108 -19.64 -12.18 22.31
N ASP A 109 -19.12 -10.99 22.04
CA ASP A 109 -19.88 -9.73 21.97
C ASP A 109 -20.53 -9.49 20.60
N GLY A 110 -20.44 -10.45 19.67
CA GLY A 110 -20.96 -10.33 18.31
C GLY A 110 -20.07 -9.52 17.36
N THR A 111 -18.91 -9.02 17.80
CA THR A 111 -18.01 -8.25 16.94
C THR A 111 -17.09 -9.16 16.11
N PRO A 112 -16.69 -8.75 14.89
CA PRO A 112 -15.72 -9.50 14.09
C PRO A 112 -14.33 -9.58 14.74
N TYR A 113 -13.61 -10.68 14.51
CA TYR A 113 -12.21 -10.79 14.92
C TYR A 113 -11.32 -9.91 14.02
N GLN A 114 -10.54 -9.01 14.63
CA GLN A 114 -9.56 -8.19 13.89
C GLN A 114 -8.37 -9.00 13.35
N VAL A 115 -8.00 -10.09 14.03
CA VAL A 115 -6.89 -10.97 13.62
C VAL A 115 -7.32 -12.43 13.79
N PRO A 116 -8.08 -13.01 12.84
CA PRO A 116 -8.61 -14.37 12.94
C PRO A 116 -7.54 -15.44 13.20
N ARG A 117 -6.35 -15.27 12.62
CA ARG A 117 -5.20 -16.19 12.76
C ARG A 117 -4.73 -16.41 14.21
N MET A 118 -5.04 -15.47 15.10
CA MET A 118 -4.67 -15.55 16.51
C MET A 118 -5.69 -16.33 17.37
N THR A 119 -6.86 -16.64 16.82
CA THR A 119 -7.93 -17.31 17.56
C THR A 119 -7.64 -18.80 17.75
N ARG A 120 -8.17 -19.38 18.85
CA ARG A 120 -8.07 -20.83 19.10
C ARG A 120 -8.74 -21.63 17.97
N VAL A 121 -9.92 -21.20 17.54
CA VAL A 121 -10.69 -21.86 16.48
C VAL A 121 -9.90 -21.95 15.18
N TYR A 122 -9.26 -20.85 14.75
CA TYR A 122 -8.39 -20.87 13.57
C TYR A 122 -7.22 -21.85 13.76
N LYS A 123 -6.53 -21.80 14.91
CA LYS A 123 -5.35 -22.64 15.17
C LYS A 123 -5.69 -24.13 15.12
N GLU A 124 -6.83 -24.53 15.70
CA GLU A 124 -7.33 -25.91 15.66
C GLU A 124 -7.62 -26.37 14.23
N GLN A 125 -8.33 -25.55 13.44
CA GLN A 125 -8.63 -25.85 12.03
C GLN A 125 -7.37 -25.90 11.16
N ALA A 126 -6.44 -24.95 11.35
CA ALA A 126 -5.17 -24.89 10.64
C ALA A 126 -4.29 -26.11 10.94
N GLN A 127 -4.26 -26.55 12.21
CA GLN A 127 -3.56 -27.75 12.61
C GLN A 127 -4.18 -29.00 11.97
N ALA A 128 -5.51 -29.16 12.06
CA ALA A 128 -6.22 -30.29 11.49
C ALA A 128 -6.05 -30.38 9.95
N ALA A 129 -5.98 -29.23 9.28
CA ALA A 129 -5.77 -29.16 7.84
C ALA A 129 -4.29 -29.27 7.41
N GLY A 130 -3.36 -29.42 8.35
CA GLY A 130 -1.94 -29.62 8.06
C GLY A 130 -1.17 -28.35 7.65
N LEU A 131 -1.74 -27.15 7.82
CA LEU A 131 -1.10 -25.89 7.41
C LEU A 131 0.28 -25.69 8.05
N GLY A 132 0.46 -26.08 9.32
CA GLY A 132 1.76 -25.97 10.00
C GLY A 132 2.87 -26.79 9.34
N ARG A 133 2.56 -27.97 8.78
CA ARG A 133 3.53 -28.78 8.02
C ARG A 133 3.86 -28.10 6.69
N MET A 134 2.85 -27.60 5.98
CA MET A 134 3.03 -26.90 4.71
C MET A 134 3.87 -25.63 4.88
N ARG A 135 3.64 -24.83 5.93
CA ARG A 135 4.46 -23.64 6.24
C ARG A 135 5.94 -23.96 6.38
N ARG A 136 6.29 -25.03 7.11
CA ARG A 136 7.69 -25.45 7.27
C ARG A 136 8.31 -25.89 5.96
N GLU A 137 7.54 -26.58 5.12
CA GLU A 137 8.00 -27.00 3.81
C GLU A 137 8.22 -25.81 2.88
N ILE A 138 7.28 -24.87 2.83
CA ILE A 138 7.41 -23.62 2.07
C ILE A 138 8.61 -22.80 2.57
N ALA A 139 8.78 -22.65 3.88
CA ALA A 139 9.92 -21.95 4.45
C ALA A 139 11.26 -22.57 4.04
N ARG A 140 11.32 -23.91 3.91
CA ARG A 140 12.51 -24.60 3.40
C ARG A 140 12.74 -24.31 1.92
N LEU A 141 11.70 -24.35 1.10
CA LEU A 141 11.80 -24.06 -0.33
C LEU A 141 12.20 -22.61 -0.60
N LEU A 142 11.73 -21.68 0.24
CA LEU A 142 11.98 -20.24 0.11
C LEU A 142 13.15 -19.75 0.96
N GLN A 143 13.99 -20.64 1.50
CA GLN A 143 15.12 -20.25 2.36
C GLN A 143 16.11 -19.31 1.65
N LYS A 144 16.21 -19.41 0.31
CA LYS A 144 17.07 -18.56 -0.52
C LYS A 144 16.36 -17.34 -1.11
N ALA A 145 15.05 -17.20 -0.89
CA ALA A 145 14.31 -16.07 -1.45
C ALA A 145 14.86 -14.75 -0.87
N PRO A 146 15.04 -13.70 -1.68
CA PRO A 146 15.55 -12.40 -1.25
C PRO A 146 14.46 -11.59 -0.53
N VAL A 147 13.76 -12.21 0.42
CA VAL A 147 12.64 -11.64 1.16
C VAL A 147 12.93 -11.67 2.64
N VAL A 148 12.84 -10.52 3.29
CA VAL A 148 12.88 -10.41 4.75
C VAL A 148 11.50 -10.74 5.32
N PHE A 149 11.45 -11.67 6.26
CA PHE A 149 10.23 -12.06 6.94
C PHE A 149 10.47 -12.32 8.42
N THR A 150 9.40 -12.28 9.20
CA THR A 150 9.45 -12.56 10.64
C THR A 150 8.86 -13.93 10.92
N GLU A 151 9.09 -14.46 12.13
CA GLU A 151 8.39 -15.68 12.58
C GLU A 151 6.86 -15.52 12.60
N LYS A 152 6.36 -14.28 12.64
CA LYS A 152 4.93 -13.96 12.72
C LYS A 152 4.25 -13.84 11.36
N TYR A 153 5.01 -13.58 10.30
CA TYR A 153 4.46 -13.39 8.96
C TYR A 153 5.44 -13.86 7.88
N THR A 154 5.09 -14.97 7.26
CA THR A 154 5.91 -15.73 6.31
C THR A 154 5.49 -15.48 4.85
N PRO A 155 6.34 -15.78 3.86
CA PRO A 155 5.93 -15.71 2.45
C PRO A 155 4.72 -16.59 2.10
N ALA A 156 4.52 -17.71 2.82
CA ALA A 156 3.33 -18.54 2.67
C ALA A 156 2.04 -17.79 3.02
N GLU A 157 2.06 -17.07 4.15
CA GLU A 157 0.92 -16.23 4.58
C GLU A 157 0.73 -15.04 3.65
N ALA A 158 1.81 -14.48 3.11
CA ALA A 158 1.74 -13.41 2.12
C ALA A 158 1.00 -13.85 0.84
N LEU A 159 1.31 -15.04 0.32
CA LEU A 159 0.53 -15.59 -0.80
C LEU A 159 -0.91 -15.88 -0.39
N GLY A 160 -1.11 -16.48 0.79
CA GLY A 160 -2.46 -16.74 1.32
C GLY A 160 -3.32 -15.48 1.31
N ASP A 161 -2.78 -14.37 1.79
CA ASP A 161 -3.43 -13.06 1.78
C ASP A 161 -3.67 -12.53 0.37
N ALA A 162 -2.70 -12.65 -0.56
CA ALA A 162 -2.88 -12.26 -1.95
C ALA A 162 -4.02 -13.05 -2.64
N VAL A 163 -4.11 -14.35 -2.38
CA VAL A 163 -5.20 -15.21 -2.89
C VAL A 163 -6.55 -14.81 -2.29
N ILE A 164 -6.61 -14.54 -0.99
CA ILE A 164 -7.83 -14.06 -0.33
C ILE A 164 -8.29 -12.73 -0.96
N MET A 165 -7.37 -11.78 -1.14
CA MET A 165 -7.64 -10.50 -1.81
C MET A 165 -8.17 -10.73 -3.23
N ALA A 166 -7.53 -11.61 -4.01
CA ALA A 166 -7.92 -11.89 -5.39
C ALA A 166 -9.30 -12.55 -5.50
N VAL A 167 -9.62 -13.51 -4.62
CA VAL A 167 -10.91 -14.21 -4.58
C VAL A 167 -12.04 -13.30 -4.13
N ARG A 168 -11.78 -12.39 -3.18
CA ARG A 168 -12.79 -11.46 -2.64
C ARG A 168 -12.91 -10.18 -3.44
N TYR A 169 -12.07 -9.96 -4.45
CA TYR A 169 -12.12 -8.78 -5.29
C TYR A 169 -13.41 -8.75 -6.11
N GLN A 170 -14.22 -7.72 -5.86
CA GLN A 170 -15.45 -7.41 -6.59
C GLN A 170 -15.28 -6.09 -7.34
N GLY A 171 -14.38 -6.10 -8.31
CA GLY A 171 -14.08 -4.93 -9.15
C GLY A 171 -15.15 -4.60 -10.18
N PRO A 172 -14.96 -3.50 -10.93
CA PRO A 172 -15.78 -3.19 -12.08
C PRO A 172 -15.72 -4.31 -13.12
N SER A 173 -16.87 -4.60 -13.74
CA SER A 173 -16.98 -5.55 -14.84
C SER A 173 -16.21 -5.04 -16.05
N ARG A 174 -15.58 -5.96 -16.79
CA ARG A 174 -14.97 -5.68 -18.11
C ARG A 174 -16.07 -5.44 -19.15
N ASP A 175 -16.63 -4.24 -19.15
CA ASP A 175 -17.61 -3.77 -20.13
C ASP A 175 -16.86 -3.33 -21.41
N PRO A 176 -17.22 -3.83 -22.60
CA PRO A 176 -16.55 -3.43 -23.84
C PRO A 176 -16.63 -1.93 -24.17
N PHE A 177 -17.55 -1.19 -23.55
CA PHE A 177 -17.69 0.26 -23.73
C PHE A 177 -16.90 1.09 -22.70
N ARG A 178 -16.24 0.43 -21.75
CA ARG A 178 -15.46 1.11 -20.70
C ARG A 178 -14.04 0.57 -20.66
N GLU A 179 -13.08 1.48 -20.67
CA GLU A 179 -11.69 1.12 -20.46
C GLU A 179 -11.40 1.10 -18.96
N ILE A 180 -10.73 0.06 -18.47
CA ILE A 180 -10.29 -0.03 -17.08
C ILE A 180 -8.76 0.03 -17.07
N ARG A 181 -8.21 1.02 -16.36
CA ARG A 181 -6.77 1.19 -16.21
C ARG A 181 -6.37 1.06 -14.76
N VAL A 182 -5.31 0.32 -14.51
CA VAL A 182 -4.65 0.23 -13.21
C VAL A 182 -3.58 1.31 -13.14
N ASP A 183 -3.32 1.84 -11.94
CA ASP A 183 -2.30 2.87 -11.70
C ASP A 183 -2.50 4.15 -12.53
N TYR A 184 -3.75 4.60 -12.69
CA TYR A 184 -4.11 5.74 -13.55
C TYR A 184 -3.68 7.07 -12.92
N PRO A 185 -2.87 7.90 -13.61
CA PRO A 185 -2.27 9.08 -13.02
C PRO A 185 -3.27 10.22 -12.80
N PHE A 186 -3.04 11.01 -11.75
CA PHE A 186 -3.75 12.25 -11.49
C PHE A 186 -2.83 13.31 -10.89
N ARG A 187 -3.28 14.56 -10.92
CA ARG A 187 -2.57 15.69 -10.31
C ARG A 187 -3.45 16.36 -9.26
N VAL A 188 -2.83 16.90 -8.21
CA VAL A 188 -3.53 17.70 -7.21
C VAL A 188 -2.80 19.04 -7.07
N PRO A 189 -3.40 20.16 -7.48
CA PRO A 189 -2.85 21.45 -7.13
C PRO A 189 -3.01 21.66 -5.63
N VAL A 190 -1.92 22.06 -4.97
CA VAL A 190 -1.95 22.32 -3.51
C VAL A 190 -1.93 23.82 -3.28
N SER A 191 -0.75 24.40 -3.02
CA SER A 191 -0.56 25.84 -2.82
C SER A 191 0.86 26.22 -3.26
N GLU A 192 1.13 27.52 -3.41
CA GLU A 192 2.48 28.05 -3.70
C GLU A 192 3.13 27.48 -4.99
N GLY A 193 2.32 27.08 -5.98
CA GLY A 193 2.82 26.47 -7.22
C GLY A 193 3.32 25.03 -7.05
N ILE A 194 2.88 24.33 -6.00
CA ILE A 194 3.16 22.90 -5.80
C ILE A 194 2.03 22.07 -6.40
N VAL A 195 2.43 21.02 -7.13
CA VAL A 195 1.54 20.00 -7.70
C VAL A 195 1.96 18.65 -7.15
N LEU A 196 1.00 17.89 -6.62
CA LEU A 196 1.21 16.48 -6.31
C LEU A 196 0.86 15.61 -7.52
N GLU A 197 1.70 14.65 -7.83
CA GLU A 197 1.41 13.59 -8.80
C GLU A 197 1.05 12.32 -8.04
N GLY A 198 -0.12 11.77 -8.34
CA GLY A 198 -0.65 10.58 -7.71
C GLY A 198 -1.12 9.57 -8.75
N LYS A 199 -1.50 8.38 -8.27
CA LYS A 199 -2.10 7.33 -9.09
C LYS A 199 -3.32 6.78 -8.36
N ALA A 200 -4.44 6.69 -9.07
CA ALA A 200 -5.57 5.89 -8.64
C ALA A 200 -5.20 4.43 -8.88
N ASP A 201 -5.51 3.56 -7.92
CA ASP A 201 -5.18 2.13 -8.06
C ASP A 201 -5.96 1.50 -9.21
N LEU A 202 -7.16 2.03 -9.49
CA LEU A 202 -7.94 1.69 -10.66
C LEU A 202 -8.78 2.89 -11.11
N ALA A 203 -8.87 3.12 -12.42
CA ALA A 203 -9.79 4.07 -13.03
C ALA A 203 -10.63 3.39 -14.11
N VAL A 204 -11.91 3.77 -14.17
CA VAL A 204 -12.84 3.39 -15.24
C VAL A 204 -13.09 4.61 -16.11
N LEU A 205 -12.86 4.47 -17.40
CA LEU A 205 -12.98 5.54 -18.40
C LEU A 205 -14.15 5.26 -19.35
N GLU A 206 -14.90 6.32 -19.66
CA GLU A 206 -15.85 6.38 -20.77
C GLU A 206 -15.33 7.37 -21.80
N GLY A 207 -14.77 6.84 -22.89
CA GLY A 207 -13.93 7.64 -23.79
C GLY A 207 -12.68 8.13 -23.06
N GLU A 208 -12.44 9.44 -23.08
CA GLU A 208 -11.30 10.05 -22.36
C GLU A 208 -11.62 10.44 -20.91
N LYS A 209 -12.88 10.31 -20.47
CA LYS A 209 -13.34 10.81 -19.17
C LYS A 209 -13.31 9.71 -18.11
N VAL A 210 -12.70 10.00 -16.96
CA VAL A 210 -12.77 9.16 -15.77
C VAL A 210 -14.17 9.26 -15.16
N VAL A 211 -14.88 8.14 -15.09
CA VAL A 211 -16.23 8.05 -14.50
C VAL A 211 -16.24 7.38 -13.13
N GLN A 212 -15.20 6.60 -12.83
CA GLN A 212 -14.97 6.02 -11.51
C GLN A 212 -13.46 5.93 -11.25
N ALA A 213 -13.05 6.19 -10.01
CA ALA A 213 -11.68 6.00 -9.56
C ALA A 213 -11.67 5.28 -8.20
N GLU A 214 -10.75 4.34 -8.02
CA GLU A 214 -10.62 3.55 -6.80
C GLU A 214 -9.29 3.80 -6.08
N ILE A 215 -9.35 3.80 -4.75
CA ILE A 215 -8.21 3.57 -3.85
C ILE A 215 -8.36 2.19 -3.22
N HIS A 216 -7.29 1.40 -3.25
CA HIS A 216 -7.18 0.06 -2.70
C HIS A 216 -6.33 0.11 -1.43
N ASP A 217 -6.89 -0.41 -0.34
CA ASP A 217 -6.22 -0.57 0.94
C ASP A 217 -5.87 -2.03 1.19
N TYR A 218 -4.58 -2.28 1.35
CA TYR A 218 -3.98 -3.60 1.55
C TYR A 218 -3.65 -3.86 3.03
N ALA A 219 -3.93 -2.91 3.93
CA ALA A 219 -3.67 -3.09 5.35
C ALA A 219 -4.46 -4.29 5.89
N PRO A 220 -3.92 -5.09 6.82
CA PRO A 220 -4.61 -6.26 7.35
C PRO A 220 -5.88 -5.92 8.15
N ARG A 221 -6.03 -4.65 8.56
CA ARG A 221 -7.18 -4.17 9.34
C ARG A 221 -7.95 -3.15 8.51
N SER A 222 -9.23 -3.43 8.30
CA SER A 222 -10.15 -2.45 7.71
C SER A 222 -10.17 -1.19 8.57
N PRO A 223 -10.01 0.01 7.98
CA PRO A 223 -10.26 1.23 8.72
C PRO A 223 -11.75 1.33 9.06
N LEU A 224 -12.06 2.22 10.00
CA LEU A 224 -13.42 2.68 10.19
C LEU A 224 -13.82 3.48 8.95
N PHE A 225 -14.90 3.09 8.28
CA PHE A 225 -15.40 3.78 7.09
C PHE A 225 -15.69 5.27 7.36
N SER A 226 -16.07 5.62 8.59
CA SER A 226 -16.26 7.00 9.05
C SER A 226 -14.98 7.83 9.08
N ALA A 227 -13.80 7.19 9.07
CA ALA A 227 -12.51 7.87 9.04
C ALA A 227 -11.95 8.03 7.60
N LEU A 228 -12.59 7.44 6.58
CA LEU A 228 -12.13 7.56 5.19
C LEU A 228 -12.09 8.99 4.64
N PRO A 229 -13.03 9.89 5.00
CA PRO A 229 -12.90 11.32 4.68
C PRO A 229 -11.57 11.96 5.10
N HIS A 230 -10.88 11.35 6.07
CA HIS A 230 -9.62 11.83 6.62
C HIS A 230 -8.39 11.08 6.07
N HIS A 231 -8.61 10.08 5.21
CA HIS A 231 -7.53 9.29 4.63
C HIS A 231 -6.84 10.11 3.52
N LEU A 232 -5.55 10.44 3.69
CA LEU A 232 -4.85 11.38 2.82
C LEU A 232 -4.86 11.00 1.33
N ALA A 233 -4.80 9.70 1.00
CA ALA A 233 -4.90 9.25 -0.40
C ALA A 233 -6.31 9.47 -0.99
N VAL A 234 -7.35 9.34 -0.16
CA VAL A 234 -8.75 9.61 -0.56
C VAL A 234 -8.95 11.10 -0.78
N VAL A 235 -8.42 11.93 0.13
CA VAL A 235 -8.46 13.40 0.01
C VAL A 235 -7.73 13.86 -1.25
N ALA A 236 -6.55 13.30 -1.53
CA ALA A 236 -5.80 13.63 -2.74
C ALA A 236 -6.55 13.23 -4.01
N LEU A 237 -7.12 12.02 -4.05
CA LEU A 237 -7.92 11.57 -5.19
C LEU A 237 -9.18 12.42 -5.41
N ALA A 238 -9.81 12.88 -4.33
CA ALA A 238 -10.98 13.75 -4.43
C ALA A 238 -10.66 15.16 -4.95
N ALA A 239 -9.42 15.62 -4.75
CA ALA A 239 -8.90 16.87 -5.29
C ALA A 239 -8.15 16.67 -6.63
N ALA A 240 -8.31 15.51 -7.26
CA ALA A 240 -7.65 15.19 -8.52
C ALA A 240 -8.15 16.08 -9.67
N GLU A 241 -7.20 16.57 -10.46
CA GLU A 241 -7.39 17.36 -11.66
C GLU A 241 -6.49 16.82 -12.79
N GLY A 242 -6.80 17.25 -14.03
CA GLY A 242 -6.01 16.94 -15.22
C GLY A 242 -6.84 16.42 -16.39
N VAL A 243 -6.14 15.98 -17.44
CA VAL A 243 -6.77 15.40 -18.63
C VAL A 243 -7.54 14.13 -18.24
N GLY A 244 -8.81 14.05 -18.65
CA GLY A 244 -9.71 12.97 -18.31
C GLY A 244 -10.40 13.09 -16.93
N TRP A 245 -9.87 13.92 -16.03
CA TRP A 245 -10.46 14.21 -14.72
C TRP A 245 -11.53 15.33 -14.76
N GLY A 246 -12.01 15.69 -15.96
CA GLY A 246 -13.05 16.69 -16.17
C GLY A 246 -14.46 16.20 -15.81
N GLY A 247 -14.75 16.09 -14.52
CA GLY A 247 -16.08 15.73 -13.99
C GLY A 247 -16.02 15.36 -12.51
N GLU A 248 -17.15 14.87 -11.98
CA GLU A 248 -17.23 14.30 -10.62
C GLU A 248 -17.23 12.77 -10.73
N PRO A 249 -16.05 12.10 -10.81
CA PRO A 249 -16.00 10.65 -10.87
C PRO A 249 -16.56 10.04 -9.58
N ILE A 250 -17.15 8.85 -9.69
CA ILE A 250 -17.51 8.06 -8.52
C ILE A 250 -16.21 7.61 -7.85
N LEU A 251 -15.95 8.10 -6.65
CA LEU A 251 -14.80 7.70 -5.86
C LEU A 251 -15.14 6.46 -5.04
N VAL A 252 -14.31 5.42 -5.15
CA VAL A 252 -14.49 4.16 -4.44
C VAL A 252 -13.28 3.90 -3.55
N TYR A 253 -13.54 3.55 -2.30
CA TYR A 253 -12.54 2.97 -1.43
C TYR A 253 -12.77 1.47 -1.32
N ARG A 254 -11.72 0.67 -1.47
CA ARG A 254 -11.79 -0.79 -1.40
C ARG A 254 -10.76 -1.34 -0.42
N HIS A 255 -11.22 -2.08 0.58
CA HIS A 255 -10.35 -2.80 1.50
C HIS A 255 -10.13 -4.22 1.00
N MET A 256 -8.98 -4.43 0.36
CA MET A 256 -8.64 -5.63 -0.43
C MET A 256 -8.74 -6.94 0.37
N PRO A 257 -8.24 -7.05 1.62
CA PRO A 257 -8.35 -8.29 2.39
C PRO A 257 -9.79 -8.75 2.64
N THR A 258 -10.73 -7.81 2.76
CA THR A 258 -12.14 -8.14 3.04
C THR A 258 -13.01 -8.16 1.79
N GLY A 259 -12.56 -7.56 0.68
CA GLY A 259 -13.36 -7.28 -0.51
C GLY A 259 -14.43 -6.20 -0.32
N ARG A 260 -14.60 -5.65 0.90
CA ARG A 260 -15.55 -4.58 1.19
C ARG A 260 -15.12 -3.29 0.49
N TRP A 261 -16.10 -2.56 0.00
CA TRP A 261 -15.89 -1.26 -0.61
C TRP A 261 -16.99 -0.29 -0.19
N THR A 262 -16.71 1.00 -0.31
CA THR A 262 -17.71 2.06 -0.14
C THR A 262 -17.51 3.12 -1.21
N LYS A 263 -18.61 3.76 -1.60
CA LYS A 263 -18.51 5.03 -2.32
C LYS A 263 -18.10 6.10 -1.32
N ILE A 264 -17.19 6.97 -1.74
CA ILE A 264 -16.83 8.16 -0.99
C ILE A 264 -17.81 9.25 -1.47
N PRO A 265 -18.70 9.74 -0.60
CA PRO A 265 -19.66 10.76 -1.00
C PRO A 265 -18.92 12.06 -1.40
N PRO A 266 -19.36 12.78 -2.45
CA PRO A 266 -18.72 14.02 -2.87
C PRO A 266 -18.61 15.00 -1.70
N GLU A 267 -19.70 15.19 -0.96
CA GLU A 267 -19.82 16.08 0.20
C GLU A 267 -18.90 15.70 1.37
N GLY A 268 -18.53 14.41 1.51
CA GLY A 268 -17.68 13.92 2.59
C GLY A 268 -16.18 14.02 2.26
N ALA A 269 -15.80 13.98 0.99
CA ALA A 269 -14.44 14.26 0.54
C ALA A 269 -14.19 15.74 0.19
N ALA A 270 -15.28 16.52 0.05
CA ALA A 270 -15.30 17.92 -0.41
C ALA A 270 -14.83 18.97 0.60
N ASP A 271 -14.26 18.58 1.75
CA ASP A 271 -13.47 19.52 2.54
C ASP A 271 -11.97 19.17 2.58
N PRO A 272 -11.27 19.19 1.41
CA PRO A 272 -9.82 19.11 1.36
C PRO A 272 -9.17 20.08 2.34
N SER A 273 -9.80 21.23 2.65
CA SER A 273 -9.24 22.27 3.52
C SER A 273 -8.86 21.78 4.92
N ARG A 274 -9.46 20.69 5.41
CA ARG A 274 -9.12 20.12 6.73
C ARG A 274 -7.86 19.27 6.73
N PHE A 275 -7.52 18.63 5.60
CA PHE A 275 -6.39 17.70 5.49
C PHE A 275 -5.29 18.17 4.55
N LEU A 276 -5.56 19.16 3.70
CA LEU A 276 -4.55 19.91 2.96
C LEU A 276 -3.48 20.51 3.87
N PRO A 277 -3.76 20.98 5.11
CA PRO A 277 -2.73 21.42 6.04
C PRO A 277 -1.75 20.31 6.44
N VAL A 278 -2.22 19.06 6.56
CA VAL A 278 -1.36 17.91 6.87
C VAL A 278 -0.44 17.59 5.69
N LEU A 279 -0.99 17.56 4.46
CA LEU A 279 -0.18 17.42 3.25
C LEU A 279 0.80 18.57 3.08
N THR A 280 0.35 19.80 3.33
CA THR A 280 1.18 21.01 3.27
C THR A 280 2.31 20.97 4.29
N ALA A 281 2.03 20.52 5.52
CA ALA A 281 3.04 20.34 6.55
C ALA A 281 4.07 19.27 6.16
N ALA A 282 3.63 18.13 5.61
CA ALA A 282 4.52 17.10 5.09
C ALA A 282 5.40 17.63 3.94
N ILE A 283 4.81 18.35 2.98
CA ILE A 283 5.53 18.99 1.88
C ILE A 283 6.56 20.01 2.40
N ARG A 284 6.18 20.85 3.37
CA ARG A 284 7.09 21.81 4.01
C ARG A 284 8.23 21.09 4.73
N GLY A 285 7.94 20.00 5.42
CA GLY A 285 8.95 19.16 6.05
C GLY A 285 9.96 18.59 5.05
N VAL A 286 9.47 18.03 3.94
CA VAL A 286 10.30 17.56 2.81
C VAL A 286 11.18 18.69 2.25
N ARG A 287 10.59 19.89 2.05
CA ARG A 287 11.30 21.07 1.54
C ARG A 287 12.37 21.58 2.50
N CYS A 288 12.07 21.61 3.80
CA CYS A 288 12.98 22.09 4.82
C CYS A 288 14.03 21.05 5.23
N GLY A 289 13.93 19.81 4.76
CA GLY A 289 14.88 18.75 5.10
C GLY A 289 14.74 18.25 6.54
N VAL A 290 13.52 18.28 7.11
CA VAL A 290 13.27 17.83 8.48
C VAL A 290 12.92 16.35 8.47
N PHE A 291 13.72 15.50 9.11
CA PHE A 291 13.50 14.06 9.11
C PHE A 291 13.59 13.51 10.52
N LEU A 292 12.45 13.43 11.20
CA LEU A 292 12.36 12.84 12.54
C LEU A 292 11.92 11.37 12.44
N PRO A 293 12.60 10.44 13.14
CA PRO A 293 12.18 9.05 13.18
C PRO A 293 10.89 8.92 13.98
N ARG A 294 9.92 8.15 13.45
CA ARG A 294 8.70 7.80 14.19
C ARG A 294 9.01 6.98 15.45
N LEU A 295 10.15 6.30 15.48
CA LEU A 295 10.63 5.54 16.62
C LEU A 295 10.61 6.37 17.91
N ALA A 296 10.94 7.67 17.83
CA ALA A 296 10.95 8.61 18.94
C ALA A 296 9.57 8.82 19.60
N VAL A 297 8.47 8.47 18.92
CA VAL A 297 7.10 8.73 19.39
C VAL A 297 6.20 7.49 19.43
N ALA A 298 6.53 6.42 18.69
CA ALA A 298 5.68 5.24 18.57
C ALA A 298 6.44 3.99 18.09
N GLU A 299 7.36 3.47 18.91
CA GLU A 299 8.20 2.30 18.63
C GLU A 299 7.43 1.07 18.12
N TYR A 300 6.26 0.77 18.69
CA TYR A 300 5.46 -0.40 18.29
C TYR A 300 5.01 -0.37 16.81
N ARG A 301 5.01 0.81 16.16
CA ARG A 301 4.70 0.95 14.72
C ARG A 301 5.92 0.74 13.81
N CYS A 302 7.10 0.60 14.38
CA CYS A 302 8.36 0.45 13.66
C CYS A 302 8.78 -1.01 13.47
N VAL A 303 8.19 -1.97 14.21
CA VAL A 303 8.57 -3.39 14.18
C VAL A 303 8.46 -4.01 12.78
N ASP A 304 7.46 -3.59 11.99
CA ASP A 304 7.26 -4.07 10.61
C ASP A 304 7.84 -3.12 9.55
N CYS A 305 8.59 -2.09 9.97
CA CYS A 305 9.21 -1.15 9.06
C CYS A 305 10.40 -1.83 8.34
N PRO A 306 10.48 -1.80 7.01
CA PRO A 306 11.60 -2.39 6.29
C PRO A 306 12.94 -1.69 6.56
N TYR A 307 12.89 -0.45 7.07
CA TYR A 307 14.06 0.33 7.46
C TYR A 307 14.36 0.24 8.97
N TYR A 308 13.66 -0.61 9.72
CA TYR A 308 13.81 -0.68 11.18
C TYR A 308 15.28 -0.85 11.59
N GLY A 309 15.99 -1.82 10.99
CA GLY A 309 17.41 -2.05 11.27
C GLY A 309 18.31 -0.84 11.01
N LEU A 310 18.00 0.00 10.02
CA LEU A 310 18.77 1.22 9.75
C LEU A 310 18.54 2.32 10.80
N CYS A 311 17.45 2.24 11.57
CA CYS A 311 17.15 3.21 12.61
C CYS A 311 17.66 2.80 14.00
N ILE A 312 18.12 1.55 14.19
CA ILE A 312 18.42 0.98 15.52
C ILE A 312 19.78 0.26 15.62
N THR A 313 20.60 0.22 14.58
CA THR A 313 21.87 -0.53 14.61
C THR A 313 23.04 0.32 15.11
N GLN A 314 23.92 -0.29 15.91
CA GLN A 314 25.11 0.35 16.51
C GLN A 314 26.18 0.81 15.51
N ASP A 315 26.15 0.32 14.27
CA ASP A 315 27.10 0.67 13.19
C ASP A 315 26.51 1.57 12.09
N GLY A 316 25.24 1.96 12.21
CA GLY A 316 24.54 2.76 11.19
C GLY A 316 23.64 3.76 11.87
N MET A 317 24.13 5.00 11.98
CA MET A 317 23.47 6.20 12.54
C MET A 317 22.43 5.84 13.59
N ASP A 318 22.78 5.89 14.89
CA ASP A 318 21.72 6.02 15.89
C ASP A 318 21.02 7.34 15.56
N VAL A 319 19.91 7.23 14.84
CA VAL A 319 19.17 8.36 14.30
C VAL A 319 18.69 9.24 15.45
N LEU A 320 18.69 8.77 16.70
CA LEU A 320 18.40 9.59 17.87
C LEU A 320 19.64 10.33 18.39
N ASP A 321 20.84 9.77 18.26
CA ASP A 321 22.11 10.42 18.65
C ASP A 321 22.62 11.41 17.57
N ASP A 322 22.39 11.11 16.28
CA ASP A 322 22.74 11.96 15.14
C ASP A 322 21.69 13.06 14.85
N LEU A 323 20.60 13.12 15.63
CA LEU A 323 19.75 14.31 15.73
C LEU A 323 20.47 15.39 16.53
N ASP A 324 21.64 15.79 16.03
CA ASP A 324 22.29 17.02 16.43
C ASP A 324 21.24 18.14 16.29
N ALA A 325 20.97 18.86 17.38
CA ALA A 325 19.97 19.93 17.42
C ALA A 325 20.21 21.03 16.37
N THR A 326 21.37 21.00 15.70
CA THR A 326 21.80 21.89 14.62
C THR A 326 21.49 21.39 13.20
N ALA A 327 21.05 20.12 13.01
CA ALA A 327 20.66 19.54 11.72
C ALA A 327 19.37 20.16 11.14
N VAL A 328 18.70 21.04 11.87
CA VAL A 328 17.81 22.07 11.32
C VAL A 328 18.66 23.18 10.69
N THR A 329 19.58 22.83 9.79
CA THR A 329 20.26 23.84 8.98
C THR A 329 19.29 24.18 7.84
N PRO A 330 18.71 25.40 7.78
CA PRO A 330 17.88 25.77 6.66
C PRO A 330 18.70 25.60 5.39
N LEU A 331 18.15 24.90 4.39
CA LEU A 331 18.76 24.83 3.06
C LEU A 331 19.20 26.24 2.67
N PRO A 332 20.42 26.43 2.13
CA PRO A 332 20.83 27.73 1.67
C PRO A 332 19.82 28.18 0.62
N VAL A 333 18.99 29.15 0.99
CA VAL A 333 18.18 29.90 0.04
C VAL A 333 19.19 30.47 -0.93
N ARG A 334 19.17 29.98 -2.18
CA ARG A 334 19.94 30.59 -3.27
C ARG A 334 19.48 32.04 -3.36
N ARG A 335 20.17 32.95 -2.65
CA ARG A 335 20.05 34.39 -2.89
C ARG A 335 20.43 34.58 -4.34
N ARG A 336 19.49 35.07 -5.15
CA ARG A 336 19.80 35.51 -6.50
C ARG A 336 20.94 36.52 -6.38
N LYS A 337 22.04 36.28 -7.10
CA LYS A 337 22.97 37.35 -7.49
C LYS A 337 22.12 38.39 -8.21
N GLY A 338 21.81 39.50 -7.56
CA GLY A 338 20.86 40.47 -8.09
C GLY A 338 20.62 41.71 -7.24
N ASP A 339 20.96 41.71 -5.95
CA ASP A 339 20.85 42.90 -5.09
C ASP A 339 22.18 43.23 -4.42
N GLU A 340 23.14 43.67 -5.23
CA GLU A 340 24.19 44.60 -4.79
C GLU A 340 24.28 45.68 -5.87
N GLY A 341 23.69 46.85 -5.58
CA GLY A 341 23.76 47.99 -6.50
C GLY A 341 22.66 49.04 -6.35
N ARG A 342 22.50 49.63 -5.15
CA ARG A 342 22.25 51.07 -4.98
C ARG A 342 22.90 51.57 -3.70
#